data_AF-A0AAV4QI51-F1
#
_entry.id   AF-A0AAV4QI51-F1
#
_cell.length_a   1.000
_cell.length_b   1.000
_cell.length_c   1.000
_cell.angle_alpha   90.00
_cell.angle_beta   90.00
_cell.angle_gamma   90.00
#
_symmetry.space_group_name_H-M   'P 1'
#
loop_
_entity.id
_entity.type
_entity.pdbx_description
1 polymer ?
#
loop_
_entity_poly.entity_id
_entity_poly.type
_entity_poly.pdbx_seq_one_letter_code
_entity_poly.pdbx_strand_id
1 'polypeptide(L)'
;MATGEEIPSIALDAVLKKSSGLPKDKELVKGYDFNDGIDYDALLRSYKTSGFQATNFGLAVEEINKMIACRKKPLLNKDVLETDPFIQRKHHCTIF
;
A
#
# COMPACT_ATOMS: atom_id res chain seq x y z
N MET A 1 6.26 -55.74 7.33
CA MET A 1 5.62 -54.57 7.96
C MET A 1 6.61 -53.44 7.84
N ALA A 2 6.35 -52.47 6.98
CA ALA A 2 7.24 -51.33 6.80
C ALA A 2 7.26 -50.52 8.11
N THR A 3 8.42 -50.42 8.73
CA THR A 3 8.67 -49.53 9.85
C THR A 3 8.46 -48.11 9.34
N GLY A 4 7.38 -47.45 9.75
CA GLY A 4 7.18 -46.04 9.46
C GLY A 4 8.34 -45.25 10.04
N GLU A 5 9.11 -44.58 9.19
CA GLU A 5 10.16 -43.65 9.62
C GLU A 5 9.55 -42.62 10.57
N GLU A 6 9.96 -42.65 11.84
CA GLU A 6 9.59 -41.60 12.79
C GLU A 6 10.18 -40.27 12.34
N ILE A 7 9.33 -39.25 12.27
CA ILE A 7 9.72 -37.90 11.84
C ILE A 7 10.76 -37.37 12.84
N PRO A 8 11.93 -36.89 12.39
CA PRO A 8 12.94 -36.34 13.27
C PRO A 8 12.38 -35.21 14.14
N SER A 9 12.60 -35.28 15.45
CA SER A 9 12.09 -34.29 16.42
C SER A 9 12.49 -32.85 16.07
N ILE A 10 13.70 -32.67 15.55
CA ILE A 10 14.20 -31.36 15.08
C ILE A 10 13.35 -30.77 13.95
N ALA A 11 12.81 -31.60 13.06
CA ALA A 11 11.93 -31.15 11.98
C ALA A 11 10.55 -30.75 12.54
N LEU A 12 10.04 -31.49 13.52
CA LEU A 12 8.78 -31.17 14.20
C LEU A 12 8.87 -29.81 14.90
N ASP A 13 9.92 -29.59 15.68
CA ASP A 13 10.12 -28.36 16.44
C ASP A 13 10.36 -27.14 15.53
N ALA A 14 11.07 -27.33 14.41
CA ALA A 14 11.33 -26.26 13.45
C ALA A 14 10.07 -25.81 12.69
N VAL A 15 9.21 -26.76 12.28
CA VAL A 15 8.04 -26.49 11.44
C VAL A 15 6.82 -26.08 12.27
N LEU A 16 6.61 -26.70 13.45
CA LEU A 16 5.40 -26.49 14.26
C LEU A 16 5.57 -25.44 15.37
N LYS A 17 6.48 -24.49 15.17
CA LYS A 17 6.69 -23.39 16.10
C LYS A 17 5.44 -22.51 16.18
N LYS A 18 4.90 -22.32 17.40
CA LYS A 18 3.77 -21.42 17.64
C LYS A 18 4.12 -19.97 17.27
N SER A 19 3.24 -19.31 16.53
CA SER A 19 3.34 -17.88 16.23
C SER A 19 2.80 -17.03 17.38
N SER A 20 3.31 -15.80 17.48
CA SER A 20 2.73 -14.76 18.34
C SER A 20 1.53 -14.09 17.64
N GLY A 21 0.70 -13.40 18.43
CA GLY A 21 -0.41 -12.61 17.88
C GLY A 21 0.07 -11.41 17.06
N LEU A 22 -0.71 -11.05 16.03
CA LEU A 22 -0.50 -9.84 15.25
C LEU A 22 -1.28 -8.65 15.84
N PRO A 23 -0.85 -7.40 15.59
CA PRO A 23 -1.64 -6.20 15.91
C PRO A 23 -3.01 -6.23 15.24
N LYS A 24 -4.03 -5.63 15.89
CA LYS A 24 -5.42 -5.65 15.39
C LYS A 24 -5.62 -4.86 14.09
N ASP A 25 -4.77 -3.86 13.83
CA ASP A 25 -4.94 -2.91 12.73
C ASP A 25 -4.26 -3.37 11.42
N LYS A 26 -4.00 -4.67 11.27
CA LYS A 26 -3.36 -5.22 10.08
C LYS A 26 -4.39 -5.49 8.99
N GLU A 27 -4.16 -4.91 7.81
CA GLU A 27 -4.91 -5.26 6.60
C GLU A 27 -4.62 -6.71 6.21
N LEU A 28 -5.68 -7.48 5.91
CA LEU A 28 -5.56 -8.85 5.43
C LEU A 28 -5.21 -8.87 3.95
N VAL A 29 -4.40 -9.84 3.53
CA VAL A 29 -4.12 -10.07 2.12
C VAL A 29 -5.38 -10.60 1.45
N LYS A 30 -5.93 -9.83 0.52
CA LYS A 30 -7.14 -10.18 -0.25
C LYS A 30 -7.07 -9.51 -1.62
N GLY A 31 -7.17 -10.31 -2.68
CA GLY A 31 -7.29 -9.84 -4.05
C GLY A 31 -8.73 -9.47 -4.44
N TYR A 32 -8.90 -8.96 -5.65
CA TYR A 32 -10.21 -8.71 -6.23
C TYR A 32 -10.96 -10.02 -6.52
N ASP A 33 -12.27 -10.05 -6.22
CA ASP A 33 -13.13 -11.19 -6.53
C ASP A 33 -13.82 -10.95 -7.88
N PHE A 34 -13.44 -11.71 -8.91
CA PHE A 34 -14.05 -11.58 -10.24
C PHE A 34 -15.51 -12.07 -10.30
N ASN A 35 -16.02 -12.72 -9.26
CA ASN A 35 -17.45 -13.00 -9.15
C ASN A 35 -18.27 -11.70 -8.95
N ASP A 36 -17.65 -10.61 -8.49
CA ASP A 36 -18.26 -9.28 -8.42
C ASP A 36 -18.36 -8.58 -9.79
N GLY A 37 -17.94 -9.26 -10.86
CA GLY A 37 -17.93 -8.74 -12.23
C GLY A 37 -16.63 -8.03 -12.59
N ILE A 38 -16.65 -7.28 -13.70
CA ILE A 38 -15.49 -6.54 -14.18
C ILE A 38 -15.62 -5.06 -13.76
N ASP A 39 -15.07 -4.73 -12.60
CA ASP A 39 -14.89 -3.36 -12.12
C ASP A 39 -13.39 -3.06 -12.00
N TYR A 40 -12.88 -2.24 -12.93
CA TYR A 40 -11.47 -1.86 -12.96
C TYR A 40 -11.05 -1.00 -11.78
N ASP A 41 -11.93 -0.13 -11.28
CA ASP A 41 -11.61 0.70 -10.13
C ASP A 41 -11.51 -0.18 -8.88
N ALA A 42 -12.40 -1.15 -8.71
CA ALA A 42 -12.35 -2.09 -7.59
C ALA A 42 -11.14 -3.02 -7.69
N LEU A 43 -10.81 -3.50 -8.90
CA LEU A 43 -9.60 -4.28 -9.16
C LEU A 43 -8.33 -3.51 -8.76
N LEU A 44 -8.19 -2.26 -9.23
CA LEU A 44 -7.02 -1.44 -8.91
C LEU A 44 -6.98 -1.01 -7.44
N ARG A 45 -8.14 -0.82 -6.79
CA ARG A 45 -8.22 -0.61 -5.33
C ARG A 45 -7.74 -1.83 -4.56
N SER A 46 -8.05 -3.04 -5.01
CA SER A 46 -7.64 -4.28 -4.32
C SER A 46 -6.12 -4.44 -4.29
N TYR A 47 -5.38 -3.78 -5.19
CA TYR A 47 -3.92 -3.94 -5.26
C TYR A 47 -3.23 -3.57 -3.95
N LYS A 48 -3.79 -2.63 -3.16
CA LYS A 48 -3.29 -2.30 -1.82
C LYS A 48 -3.17 -3.54 -0.91
N THR A 49 -4.10 -4.49 -1.02
CA THR A 49 -4.17 -5.73 -0.22
C THR A 49 -3.74 -6.98 -0.99
N SER A 50 -3.24 -6.86 -2.22
CA SER A 50 -2.83 -8.01 -3.04
C SER A 50 -1.40 -8.52 -2.75
N GLY A 51 -0.55 -7.71 -2.11
CA GLY A 51 0.83 -8.06 -1.78
C GLY A 51 1.86 -7.67 -2.85
N PHE A 52 3.15 -7.85 -2.52
CA PHE A 52 4.28 -7.58 -3.40
C PHE A 52 4.23 -6.17 -4.06
N GLN A 53 4.47 -6.08 -5.37
CA GLN A 53 4.43 -4.82 -6.10
C GLN A 53 3.02 -4.24 -6.25
N ALA A 54 1.98 -5.07 -6.16
CA ALA A 54 0.61 -4.57 -6.19
C ALA A 54 0.32 -3.68 -4.97
N THR A 55 0.76 -4.08 -3.77
CA THR A 55 0.63 -3.23 -2.57
C THR A 55 1.36 -1.91 -2.75
N ASN A 56 2.58 -1.92 -3.30
CA ASN A 56 3.32 -0.69 -3.59
C ASN A 56 2.58 0.21 -4.58
N PHE A 57 1.92 -0.35 -5.60
CA PHE A 57 1.08 0.41 -6.51
C PHE A 57 -0.09 1.09 -5.78
N GLY A 58 -0.82 0.34 -4.94
CA GLY A 58 -1.92 0.90 -4.14
C GLY A 58 -1.46 2.04 -3.22
N LEU A 59 -0.31 1.89 -2.56
CA LEU A 59 0.30 2.92 -1.72
C LEU A 59 0.74 4.15 -2.54
N ALA A 60 1.27 3.95 -3.74
CA ALA A 60 1.66 5.05 -4.63
C ALA A 60 0.42 5.88 -5.06
N VAL A 61 -0.70 5.22 -5.36
CA VAL A 61 -1.97 5.90 -5.66
C VAL A 61 -2.43 6.76 -4.48
N GLU A 62 -2.37 6.24 -3.24
CA GLU A 62 -2.70 7.03 -2.04
C GLU A 62 -1.79 8.25 -1.90
N GLU A 63 -0.49 8.09 -2.11
CA GLU A 63 0.47 9.18 -1.95
C GLU A 63 0.30 10.27 -3.00
N ILE A 64 0.10 9.91 -4.27
CA ILE A 64 -0.19 10.87 -5.35
C ILE A 64 -1.49 11.64 -5.06
N ASN A 65 -2.52 10.97 -4.55
CA ASN A 65 -3.77 11.63 -4.16
C ASN A 65 -3.55 12.64 -3.02
N LYS A 66 -2.68 12.35 -2.05
CA LYS A 66 -2.29 13.32 -1.01
C LYS A 66 -1.56 14.53 -1.62
N MET A 67 -0.64 14.31 -2.57
CA MET A 67 0.06 15.40 -3.26
C MET A 67 -0.94 16.30 -4.01
N ILE A 68 -1.87 15.72 -4.76
CA ILE A 68 -2.93 16.44 -5.49
C ILE A 68 -3.83 17.21 -4.51
N ALA A 69 -4.26 16.58 -3.42
CA ALA A 69 -5.08 17.23 -2.41
C ALA A 69 -4.34 18.40 -1.76
N CYS A 70 -3.05 18.25 -1.47
CA CYS A 70 -2.20 19.33 -0.98
C CYS A 70 -2.10 20.47 -2.01
N ARG A 71 -1.85 20.13 -3.28
CA ARG A 71 -1.75 21.11 -4.38
C ARG A 71 -3.01 21.95 -4.57
N LYS A 72 -4.20 21.34 -4.38
CA LYS A 72 -5.51 22.00 -4.53
C LYS A 72 -5.86 22.97 -3.40
N LYS A 73 -5.15 22.94 -2.26
CA LYS A 73 -5.41 23.88 -1.16
C LYS A 73 -5.14 25.33 -1.63
N PRO A 74 -5.99 26.30 -1.26
CA PRO A 74 -5.81 27.69 -1.65
C PRO A 74 -4.59 28.29 -0.92
N LEU A 75 -3.73 29.00 -1.65
CA LEU A 75 -2.66 29.79 -1.04
C LEU A 75 -3.24 31.03 -0.37
N LEU A 76 -3.06 31.14 0.96
CA LEU A 76 -3.52 32.31 1.71
C LEU A 76 -2.66 33.54 1.43
N ASN A 77 -1.35 33.34 1.24
CA ASN A 77 -0.39 34.42 1.03
C ASN A 77 0.27 34.27 -0.35
N LYS A 78 0.33 35.40 -1.07
CA LYS A 78 1.14 35.51 -2.29
C LYS A 78 2.61 35.28 -1.95
N ASP A 79 3.32 34.73 -2.92
CA ASP A 79 4.76 34.60 -2.83
C ASP A 79 5.39 35.97 -2.97
N VAL A 80 6.05 36.42 -1.90
CA VAL A 80 6.75 37.70 -1.83
C VAL A 80 8.26 37.54 -2.02
N LEU A 81 8.75 36.30 -2.09
CA LEU A 81 10.18 36.01 -2.23
C LEU A 81 10.59 35.96 -3.70
N GLU A 82 9.67 35.54 -4.58
CA GLU A 82 9.94 35.39 -6.01
C GLU A 82 9.17 36.41 -6.86
N THR A 83 9.91 37.16 -7.68
CA THR A 83 9.36 38.15 -8.62
C THR A 83 9.17 37.59 -10.03
N ASP A 84 9.93 36.54 -10.40
CA ASP A 84 9.81 35.88 -11.70
C ASP A 84 8.50 35.04 -11.74
N PRO A 85 7.55 35.36 -12.65
CA PRO A 85 6.28 34.65 -12.78
C PRO A 85 6.40 33.14 -13.12
N PHE A 86 7.56 32.70 -13.63
CA PHE A 86 7.82 31.30 -13.98
C PHE A 86 8.10 30.44 -12.74
N ILE A 87 8.79 30.98 -11.75
CA ILE A 87 9.20 30.25 -10.52
C ILE A 87 8.37 30.63 -9.29
N GLN A 88 7.54 31.67 -9.38
CA GLN A 88 6.65 32.07 -8.29
C GLN A 88 5.77 30.91 -7.81
N ARG A 89 5.68 30.71 -6.49
CA ARG A 89 4.87 29.64 -5.89
C ARG A 89 3.38 29.84 -6.16
N LYS A 90 2.79 28.92 -6.93
CA LYS A 90 1.36 28.93 -7.31
C LYS A 90 0.49 27.99 -6.48
N HIS A 91 1.09 27.00 -5.82
CA HIS A 91 0.37 25.96 -5.08
C HIS A 91 1.07 25.59 -3.77
N HIS A 92 0.36 24.90 -2.88
CA HIS A 92 0.92 24.37 -1.63
C HIS A 92 1.84 23.15 -1.83
N CYS A 93 1.73 22.46 -2.97
CA CYS A 93 2.56 21.31 -3.31
C CYS A 93 3.02 21.43 -4.77
N THR A 94 4.33 21.53 -4.98
CA THR A 94 4.97 21.47 -6.30
C THR A 94 5.22 20.02 -6.65
N ILE A 95 4.69 19.57 -7.79
CA ILE A 95 4.87 18.22 -8.32
C ILE A 95 5.81 18.37 -9.51
N PHE A 96 6.87 17.57 -9.53
CA PHE A 96 7.93 17.58 -10.55
C PHE A 96 7.74 16.44 -11.54
#